data_AF-A0A7S3RBS3-F1
#
_entry.id   AF-A0A7S3RBS3-F1
#
_cell.length_a   1.000
_cell.length_b   1.000
_cell.length_c   1.000
_cell.angle_alpha   90.00
_cell.angle_beta   90.00
_cell.angle_gamma   90.00
#
_symmetry.space_group_name_H-M   'P 1'
#
loop_
_entity.id
_entity.type
_entity.pdbx_description
1 polymer ?
#
loop_
_entity_poly.entity_id
_entity_poly.type
_entity_poly.pdbx_seq_one_letter_code
_entity_poly.pdbx_strand_id
1 'polypeptide(L)'
;EGIRAFAQGLRDWDKDFEETDFKLTDGLEYVKRFRTLTLLKKEELVAYGLPTESAPRLKDNKTVHVEADEYHKMMSQKNTVIIDVRNFYESNIGHFQPPPGGAEFIDPKVRNSRELPKWLGTQEVQEKLQGKKVMMYCTGGIRCERFSALLSQMKESNPEFKTEGEFMVRG
;
A
#
# COMPACT_ATOMS: atom_id res chain seq x y z
N GLU A 1 19.76 20.07 15.36
CA GLU A 1 18.36 20.06 15.83
C GLU A 1 17.41 19.80 14.67
N GLY A 2 16.17 19.40 14.94
CA GLY A 2 15.14 19.15 13.93
C GLY A 2 15.00 17.68 13.51
N ILE A 3 14.16 17.43 12.50
CA ILE A 3 13.70 16.07 12.15
C ILE A 3 14.84 15.12 11.71
N ARG A 4 15.89 15.66 11.08
CA ARG A 4 17.06 14.87 10.67
C ARG A 4 17.87 14.36 11.85
N ALA A 5 18.08 15.22 12.85
CA ALA A 5 18.73 14.82 14.11
C ALA A 5 17.88 13.81 14.88
N PHE A 6 16.55 13.97 14.87
CA PHE A 6 15.64 12.99 15.46
C PHE A 6 15.71 11.63 14.76
N ALA A 7 15.68 11.60 13.42
CA ALA A 7 15.80 10.39 12.63
C ALA A 7 17.14 9.67 12.88
N GLN A 8 18.25 10.41 12.94
CA GLN A 8 19.55 9.82 13.28
C GLN A 8 19.55 9.29 14.72
N GLY A 9 19.00 10.06 15.67
CA GLY A 9 18.90 9.62 17.06
C GLY A 9 18.08 8.34 17.23
N LEU A 10 17.05 8.10 16.40
CA LEU A 10 16.33 6.82 16.40
C LEU A 10 17.20 5.65 15.93
N ARG A 11 18.00 5.85 14.88
CA ARG A 11 18.94 4.83 14.38
C ARG A 11 20.01 4.50 15.42
N ASP A 12 20.52 5.52 16.09
CA ASP A 12 21.55 5.36 17.12
C ASP A 12 20.98 4.72 18.41
N TRP A 13 19.68 4.86 18.65
CA TRP A 13 19.01 4.40 19.87
C TRP A 13 18.68 2.90 19.85
N ASP A 14 18.14 2.39 18.73
CA ASP A 14 17.75 0.99 18.61
C ASP A 14 18.05 0.46 17.19
N LYS A 15 18.66 -0.73 17.13
CA LYS A 15 19.01 -1.41 15.88
C LYS A 15 17.80 -1.69 14.98
N ASP A 16 16.60 -1.79 15.57
CA ASP A 16 15.37 -1.99 14.80
C ASP A 16 15.10 -0.81 13.86
N PHE A 17 15.68 0.37 14.14
CA PHE A 17 15.58 1.55 13.28
C PHE A 17 16.77 1.76 12.34
N GLU A 18 17.84 0.97 12.42
CA GLU A 18 19.10 1.18 11.68
C GLU A 18 18.86 1.33 10.17
N GLU A 19 18.10 0.38 9.61
CA GLU A 19 17.74 0.32 8.19
C GLU A 19 16.47 1.13 7.84
N THR A 20 15.95 1.95 8.77
CA THR A 20 14.75 2.74 8.51
C THR A 20 15.02 3.81 7.46
N ASP A 21 14.30 3.72 6.35
CA ASP A 21 14.26 4.74 5.31
C ASP A 21 13.34 5.91 5.72
N PHE A 22 13.93 6.97 6.27
CA PHE A 22 13.22 8.20 6.60
C PHE A 22 13.09 9.07 5.34
N LYS A 23 11.89 9.07 4.76
CA LYS A 23 11.51 9.92 3.62
C LYS A 23 11.26 11.35 4.09
N LEU A 24 12.11 12.27 3.66
CA LEU A 24 12.12 13.65 4.14
C LEU A 24 11.83 14.64 3.02
N THR A 25 10.88 15.55 3.27
CA THR A 25 10.53 16.64 2.36
C THR A 25 10.94 17.98 2.96
N ASP A 26 11.83 18.69 2.27
CA ASP A 26 12.25 20.04 2.66
C ASP A 26 11.32 21.12 2.06
N GLY A 27 11.42 22.35 2.56
CA GLY A 27 10.72 23.50 1.96
C GLY A 27 9.21 23.55 2.18
N LEU A 28 8.62 22.67 3.00
CA LEU A 28 7.20 22.71 3.34
C LEU A 28 6.83 24.03 4.02
N GLU A 29 5.74 24.67 3.57
CA GLU A 29 5.18 25.86 4.22
C GLU A 29 4.83 25.56 5.68
N TYR A 30 5.02 26.54 6.57
CA TYR A 30 4.81 26.34 8.01
C TYR A 30 3.40 25.81 8.34
N VAL A 31 2.37 26.29 7.63
CA VAL A 31 0.98 25.87 7.80
C VAL A 31 0.72 24.41 7.43
N LYS A 32 1.61 23.78 6.66
CA LYS A 32 1.55 22.36 6.25
C LYS A 32 2.34 21.43 7.19
N ARG A 33 3.06 21.98 8.16
CA ARG A 33 3.88 21.18 9.11
C ARG A 33 3.05 20.75 10.30
N PHE A 34 3.42 19.62 10.92
CA PHE A 34 2.86 19.22 12.21
C PHE A 34 3.21 20.24 13.29
N ARG A 35 2.23 20.61 14.12
CA ARG A 35 2.41 21.62 15.18
C ARG A 35 3.17 21.08 16.39
N THR A 36 3.07 19.78 16.64
CA THR A 36 3.62 19.10 17.81
C THR A 36 4.11 17.71 17.42
N LEU A 37 5.12 17.19 18.13
CA LEU A 37 5.45 15.77 18.10
C LEU A 37 4.38 14.98 18.86
N THR A 38 3.83 13.94 18.24
CA THR A 38 2.82 13.08 18.88
C THR A 38 3.24 11.63 18.70
N LEU A 39 3.37 10.91 19.81
CA LEU A 39 3.67 9.49 19.84
C LEU A 39 2.43 8.73 20.31
N LEU A 40 1.93 7.82 19.47
CA LEU A 40 0.73 7.04 19.75
C LEU A 40 1.10 5.56 19.74
N LYS A 41 0.89 4.88 20.87
CA LYS A 41 0.92 3.42 20.91
C LYS A 41 -0.32 2.89 20.21
N LYS A 42 -0.13 2.02 19.23
CA LYS A 42 -1.19 1.35 18.47
C LYS A 42 -0.91 -0.14 18.41
N GLU A 43 -1.98 -0.93 18.33
CA GLU A 43 -1.88 -2.38 18.07
C GLU A 43 -1.44 -2.64 16.63
N GLU A 44 -1.97 -1.85 15.68
CA GLU A 44 -1.59 -1.88 14.28
C GLU A 44 -1.17 -0.48 13.82
N LEU A 45 -0.07 -0.38 13.08
CA LEU A 45 0.35 0.87 12.42
C LEU A 45 -0.68 1.33 11.39
N VAL A 46 -1.30 0.38 10.68
CA VAL A 46 -2.42 0.60 9.76
C VAL A 46 -3.47 -0.46 10.03
N ALA A 47 -4.66 -0.03 10.45
CA ALA A 47 -5.70 -0.95 10.90
C ALA A 47 -6.55 -1.47 9.75
N TYR A 48 -6.53 -2.79 9.53
CA TYR A 48 -7.41 -3.46 8.55
C TYR A 48 -8.64 -4.09 9.22
N GLY A 49 -8.75 -4.00 10.55
CA GLY A 49 -9.92 -4.46 11.30
C GLY A 49 -10.04 -5.98 11.38
N LEU A 50 -8.95 -6.69 11.09
CA LEU A 50 -8.84 -8.13 11.31
C LEU A 50 -8.39 -8.39 12.76
N PRO A 51 -8.91 -9.44 13.42
CA PRO A 51 -8.34 -9.92 14.68
C PRO A 51 -6.83 -10.13 14.57
N THR A 52 -6.06 -9.79 15.60
CA THR A 52 -4.59 -9.89 15.59
C THR A 52 -4.07 -11.28 15.20
N GLU A 53 -4.81 -12.34 15.58
CA GLU A 53 -4.46 -13.73 15.27
C GLU A 53 -4.64 -14.08 13.78
N SER A 54 -5.59 -13.42 13.10
CA SER A 54 -5.86 -13.61 11.67
C SER A 54 -5.28 -12.51 10.80
N ALA A 55 -4.70 -11.46 11.40
CA ALA A 55 -4.03 -10.39 10.69
C ALA A 55 -2.82 -10.95 9.93
N PRO A 56 -2.79 -10.81 8.60
CA PRO A 56 -1.73 -11.40 7.80
C PRO A 56 -0.39 -10.71 8.12
N ARG A 57 0.66 -11.52 8.26
CA ARG A 57 1.97 -11.03 8.68
C ARG A 57 2.71 -10.49 7.45
N LEU A 58 3.42 -9.38 7.62
CA LEU A 58 4.16 -8.74 6.52
C LEU A 58 5.25 -9.63 5.91
N LYS A 59 5.78 -10.60 6.66
CA LYS A 59 6.74 -11.58 6.16
C LYS A 59 6.17 -12.50 5.06
N ASP A 60 4.85 -12.57 4.95
CA ASP A 60 4.15 -13.40 3.97
C ASP A 60 3.88 -12.60 2.67
N ASN A 61 4.34 -11.35 2.60
CA ASN A 61 4.24 -10.51 1.40
C ASN A 61 5.02 -11.11 0.24
N LYS A 62 4.34 -11.29 -0.89
CA LYS A 62 4.95 -11.72 -2.16
C LYS A 62 5.01 -10.59 -3.18
N THR A 63 4.73 -9.36 -2.76
CA THR A 63 4.75 -8.19 -3.63
C THR A 63 6.18 -7.83 -4.03
N VAL A 64 6.36 -7.58 -5.31
CA VAL A 64 7.58 -7.02 -5.89
C VAL A 64 7.52 -5.51 -5.81
N HIS A 65 8.57 -4.90 -5.24
CA HIS A 65 8.73 -3.46 -5.24
C HIS A 65 9.35 -3.02 -6.55
N VAL A 66 8.66 -2.15 -7.27
CA VAL A 66 9.13 -1.61 -8.56
C VAL A 66 9.39 -0.11 -8.46
N GLU A 67 10.34 0.37 -9.24
CA GLU A 67 10.62 1.81 -9.36
C GLU A 67 9.52 2.51 -10.18
N ALA A 68 9.46 3.84 -10.08
CA ALA A 68 8.39 4.62 -10.69
C ALA A 68 8.32 4.50 -12.23
N ASP A 69 9.46 4.39 -12.91
CA ASP A 69 9.51 4.24 -14.36
C ASP A 69 9.03 2.85 -14.82
N GLU A 70 9.38 1.81 -14.07
CA GLU A 70 8.89 0.45 -14.29
C GLU A 70 7.38 0.37 -14.03
N TYR A 71 6.91 0.93 -12.92
CA TYR A 71 5.48 1.03 -12.63
C TYR A 71 4.72 1.74 -13.77
N HIS A 72 5.27 2.84 -14.29
CA HIS A 72 4.67 3.55 -15.42
C HIS A 72 4.61 2.71 -16.70
N LYS A 73 5.66 1.93 -17.00
CA LYS A 73 5.66 0.99 -18.14
C LYS A 73 4.61 -0.11 -17.97
N MET A 74 4.51 -0.70 -16.78
CA MET A 74 3.56 -1.76 -16.47
C MET A 74 2.10 -1.30 -16.58
N MET A 75 1.81 -0.04 -16.23
CA MET A 75 0.49 0.57 -16.37
C MET A 75 -0.03 0.57 -17.81
N SER A 76 0.85 0.47 -18.80
CA SER A 76 0.47 0.38 -20.22
C SER A 76 0.11 -1.05 -20.67
N GLN A 77 0.20 -2.06 -19.80
CA GLN A 77 -0.09 -3.45 -20.14
C GLN A 77 -1.58 -3.77 -19.97
N LYS A 78 -2.17 -4.44 -20.97
CA LYS A 78 -3.61 -4.78 -20.97
C LYS A 78 -3.99 -5.83 -19.92
N ASN A 79 -3.10 -6.78 -19.62
CA ASN A 79 -3.36 -7.84 -18.62
C ASN A 79 -2.96 -7.39 -17.20
N THR A 80 -3.38 -6.20 -16.80
CA THR A 80 -2.92 -5.58 -15.57
C THR A 80 -4.06 -4.77 -14.95
N VAL A 81 -4.10 -4.77 -13.62
CA VAL A 81 -5.03 -3.97 -12.82
C VAL A 81 -4.23 -3.09 -11.88
N ILE A 82 -4.67 -1.86 -11.70
CA ILE A 82 -4.10 -0.93 -10.73
C ILE A 82 -5.15 -0.68 -9.65
N ILE A 83 -4.80 -1.00 -8.41
CA ILE A 83 -5.67 -0.79 -7.24
C ILE A 83 -5.15 0.39 -6.44
N ASP A 84 -6.01 1.39 -6.25
CA ASP A 84 -5.76 2.45 -5.28
C ASP A 84 -6.13 1.97 -3.87
N VAL A 85 -5.14 1.63 -3.04
CA VAL A 85 -5.41 1.14 -1.67
C VAL A 85 -5.56 2.30 -0.66
N ARG A 86 -5.74 3.53 -1.15
CA ARG A 86 -5.99 4.71 -0.32
C ARG A 86 -7.46 4.84 0.05
N ASN A 87 -7.76 5.82 0.90
CA ASN A 87 -9.14 6.16 1.19
C ASN A 87 -9.73 6.95 0.03
N PHE A 88 -11.05 6.83 -0.19
CA PHE A 88 -11.77 7.48 -1.28
C PHE A 88 -11.50 8.99 -1.42
N TYR A 89 -11.34 9.72 -0.32
CA TYR A 89 -11.05 11.15 -0.38
C TYR A 89 -9.68 11.46 -1.02
N GLU A 90 -8.69 10.58 -0.86
CA GLU A 90 -7.35 10.73 -1.45
C GLU A 90 -7.42 10.45 -2.95
N SER A 91 -8.18 9.42 -3.35
CA SER A 91 -8.44 9.09 -4.76
C SER A 91 -9.15 10.23 -5.50
N ASN A 92 -10.11 10.89 -4.86
CA ASN A 92 -10.85 12.01 -5.45
C ASN A 92 -10.00 13.26 -5.70
N ILE A 93 -8.93 13.47 -4.93
CA ILE A 93 -8.00 14.59 -5.17
C ILE A 93 -7.20 14.33 -6.45
N GLY A 94 -6.86 13.06 -6.71
CA GLY A 94 -6.16 12.62 -7.90
C GLY A 94 -5.72 11.17 -7.77
N HIS A 95 -5.65 10.49 -8.90
CA HIS A 95 -5.27 9.08 -9.00
C HIS A 95 -4.54 8.81 -10.33
N PHE A 96 -3.91 7.64 -10.44
CA PHE A 96 -3.26 7.25 -11.69
C PHE A 96 -4.29 7.10 -12.82
N GLN A 97 -3.88 7.46 -14.03
CA GLN A 97 -4.68 7.40 -15.25
C GLN A 97 -3.98 6.46 -16.23
N PRO A 98 -4.32 5.17 -16.24
CA PRO A 98 -3.77 4.26 -17.24
C PRO A 98 -4.16 4.72 -18.65
N PRO A 99 -3.27 4.54 -19.64
CA PRO A 99 -3.57 4.91 -21.01
C PRO A 99 -4.70 4.03 -21.58
N PRO A 100 -5.41 4.49 -22.63
CA PRO A 100 -6.38 3.67 -23.33
C PRO A 100 -5.78 2.32 -23.79
N GLY A 101 -6.42 1.22 -23.42
CA GLY A 101 -5.94 -0.14 -23.72
C GLY A 101 -4.83 -0.66 -22.80
N GLY A 102 -4.41 0.12 -21.79
CA GLY A 102 -3.51 -0.29 -20.73
C GLY A 102 -4.23 -0.98 -19.57
N ALA A 103 -3.69 -0.80 -18.37
CA ALA A 103 -4.20 -1.42 -17.16
C ALA A 103 -5.60 -0.92 -16.80
N GLU A 104 -6.40 -1.78 -16.19
CA GLU A 104 -7.70 -1.43 -15.64
C GLU A 104 -7.50 -0.76 -14.27
N PHE A 105 -7.99 0.46 -14.11
CA PHE A 105 -7.95 1.17 -12.83
C PHE A 105 -9.14 0.78 -11.95
N ILE A 106 -8.85 0.44 -10.69
CA ILE A 106 -9.82 0.02 -9.69
C ILE A 106 -9.67 0.92 -8.46
N ASP A 107 -10.72 1.69 -8.18
CA ASP A 107 -10.91 2.40 -6.91
C ASP A 107 -11.88 1.61 -6.03
N PRO A 108 -11.43 1.04 -4.89
CA PRO A 108 -12.29 0.37 -3.92
C PRO A 108 -13.36 1.28 -3.30
N LYS A 109 -13.21 2.61 -3.41
CA LYS A 109 -14.11 3.63 -2.82
C LYS A 109 -14.34 3.45 -1.32
N VAL A 110 -13.34 2.90 -0.62
CA VAL A 110 -13.41 2.66 0.83
C VAL A 110 -13.25 3.96 1.62
N ARG A 111 -14.00 4.11 2.71
CA ARG A 111 -13.83 5.28 3.59
C ARG A 111 -12.59 5.15 4.46
N ASN A 112 -12.24 3.92 4.82
CA ASN A 112 -11.07 3.59 5.61
C ASN A 112 -10.54 2.18 5.28
N SER A 113 -9.30 1.90 5.65
CA SER A 113 -8.61 0.64 5.35
C SER A 113 -9.28 -0.62 5.91
N ARG A 114 -10.15 -0.53 6.92
CA ARG A 114 -10.85 -1.69 7.49
C ARG A 114 -11.89 -2.29 6.55
N GLU A 115 -12.27 -1.56 5.51
CA GLU A 115 -13.23 -2.04 4.50
C GLU A 115 -12.54 -2.84 3.38
N LEU A 116 -11.20 -2.75 3.25
CA LEU A 116 -10.44 -3.43 2.21
C LEU A 116 -10.55 -4.97 2.26
N PRO A 117 -10.50 -5.65 3.44
CA PRO A 117 -10.72 -7.09 3.51
C PRO A 117 -12.08 -7.53 2.97
N LYS A 118 -13.14 -6.80 3.34
CA LYS A 118 -14.49 -7.07 2.86
C LYS A 118 -14.60 -6.85 1.35
N TRP A 119 -14.03 -5.76 0.86
CA TRP A 119 -14.02 -5.41 -0.57
C TRP A 119 -13.30 -6.49 -1.40
N LEU A 120 -12.10 -6.88 -1.00
CA LEU A 120 -11.31 -7.91 -1.69
C LEU A 120 -12.01 -9.28 -1.62
N GLY A 121 -12.73 -9.57 -0.54
CA GLY A 121 -13.47 -10.82 -0.36
C GLY A 121 -14.68 -10.99 -1.28
N THR A 122 -15.06 -9.98 -2.06
CA THR A 122 -16.16 -10.09 -3.02
C THR A 122 -15.75 -10.88 -4.26
N GLN A 123 -16.67 -11.70 -4.77
CA GLN A 123 -16.43 -12.51 -5.96
C GLN A 123 -16.11 -11.64 -7.19
N GLU A 124 -16.82 -10.52 -7.36
CA GLU A 124 -16.59 -9.58 -8.47
C GLU A 124 -15.14 -9.07 -8.49
N VAL A 125 -14.58 -8.73 -7.33
CA VAL A 125 -13.20 -8.26 -7.23
C VAL A 125 -12.24 -9.41 -7.53
N GLN A 126 -12.45 -10.60 -6.97
CA GLN A 126 -11.59 -11.75 -7.26
C GLN A 126 -11.57 -12.10 -8.75
N GLU A 127 -12.72 -12.08 -9.42
CA GLU A 127 -12.82 -12.29 -10.87
C GLU A 127 -12.04 -11.24 -11.67
N LYS A 128 -12.05 -9.97 -11.23
CA LYS A 128 -11.25 -8.91 -11.86
C LYS A 128 -9.75 -9.10 -11.68
N LEU A 129 -9.31 -9.68 -10.57
CA LEU A 129 -7.89 -9.90 -10.28
C LEU A 129 -7.36 -11.23 -10.83
N GLN A 130 -8.24 -12.20 -11.10
CA GLN A 130 -7.87 -13.54 -11.54
C GLN A 130 -7.04 -13.50 -12.82
N GLY A 131 -5.87 -14.14 -12.79
CA GLY A 131 -4.96 -14.24 -13.93
C GLY A 131 -4.38 -12.90 -14.40
N LYS A 132 -4.47 -11.83 -13.59
CA LYS A 132 -3.91 -10.51 -13.93
C LYS A 132 -2.69 -10.17 -13.09
N LYS A 133 -1.86 -9.27 -13.61
CA LYS A 133 -0.85 -8.58 -12.79
C LYS A 133 -1.53 -7.53 -11.93
N VAL A 134 -1.37 -7.62 -10.62
CA VAL A 134 -1.98 -6.70 -9.65
C VAL A 134 -0.96 -5.66 -9.23
N MET A 135 -1.14 -4.45 -9.72
CA MET A 135 -0.39 -3.28 -9.30
C MET A 135 -1.15 -2.55 -8.19
N MET A 136 -0.46 -2.10 -7.17
CA MET A 136 -1.05 -1.35 -6.06
C MET A 136 -0.20 -0.12 -5.74
N TYR A 137 -0.85 0.92 -5.24
CA TYR A 137 -0.14 2.10 -4.76
C TYR A 137 -0.87 2.75 -3.59
N CYS A 138 -0.10 3.45 -2.76
CA CYS A 138 -0.61 4.36 -1.75
C CYS A 138 0.41 5.48 -1.55
N THR A 139 0.15 6.37 -0.59
CA THR A 139 0.98 7.56 -0.34
C THR A 139 2.43 7.23 0.07
N GLY A 140 2.65 6.13 0.81
CA GLY A 140 3.95 5.83 1.40
C GLY A 140 4.28 4.34 1.56
N GLY A 141 3.59 3.46 0.82
CA GLY A 141 3.84 2.02 0.78
C GLY A 141 3.14 1.17 1.85
N ILE A 142 3.02 1.62 3.10
CA ILE A 142 2.57 0.74 4.22
C ILE A 142 1.18 0.11 4.05
N ARG A 143 0.25 0.75 3.34
CA ARG A 143 -1.07 0.16 3.01
C ARG A 143 -0.95 -0.92 1.94
N CYS A 144 -0.05 -0.75 0.97
CA CYS A 144 0.24 -1.77 -0.03
C CYS A 144 0.82 -3.02 0.63
N GLU A 145 1.72 -2.84 1.60
CA GLU A 145 2.29 -3.96 2.36
C GLU A 145 1.20 -4.79 3.05
N ARG A 146 0.27 -4.13 3.74
CA ARG A 146 -0.84 -4.83 4.41
C ARG A 146 -1.82 -5.46 3.42
N PHE A 147 -2.08 -4.79 2.30
CA PHE A 147 -2.95 -5.31 1.26
C PHE A 147 -2.35 -6.55 0.56
N SER A 148 -1.05 -6.56 0.33
CA SER A 148 -0.31 -7.73 -0.19
C SER A 148 -0.45 -8.94 0.72
N ALA A 149 -0.28 -8.73 2.04
CA ALA A 149 -0.42 -9.78 3.04
C ALA A 149 -1.84 -10.38 3.00
N LEU A 150 -2.85 -9.52 2.92
CA LEU A 150 -4.26 -9.91 2.79
C LEU A 150 -4.52 -10.71 1.50
N LEU A 151 -3.99 -10.25 0.37
CA LEU A 151 -4.14 -10.94 -0.91
C LEU A 151 -3.45 -12.32 -0.90
N SER A 152 -2.30 -12.43 -0.24
CA SER A 152 -1.60 -13.70 -0.06
C SER A 152 -2.39 -14.69 0.78
N GLN A 153 -2.92 -14.25 1.93
CA GLN A 153 -3.80 -15.06 2.78
C GLN A 153 -5.07 -15.52 2.04
N MET A 154 -5.64 -14.67 1.19
CA MET A 154 -6.79 -15.03 0.36
C MET A 154 -6.47 -16.14 -0.64
N LYS A 155 -5.34 -16.04 -1.35
CA LYS A 155 -4.88 -17.09 -2.29
C LYS A 155 -4.60 -18.42 -1.56
N GLU A 156 -4.10 -18.36 -0.33
CA GLU A 156 -3.92 -19.57 0.49
C GLU A 156 -5.24 -20.22 0.88
N SER A 157 -6.26 -19.40 1.17
CA SER A 157 -7.60 -19.87 1.53
C SER A 157 -8.42 -20.36 0.33
N ASN A 158 -8.14 -19.84 -0.87
CA ASN A 158 -8.78 -20.23 -2.13
C ASN A 158 -7.72 -20.52 -3.21
N PRO A 159 -7.22 -21.76 -3.32
CA PRO A 159 -6.15 -22.12 -4.27
C PRO A 159 -6.51 -21.96 -5.77
N GLU A 160 -7.80 -21.83 -6.10
CA GLU A 160 -8.26 -21.53 -7.46
C GLU A 160 -8.02 -20.07 -7.84
N PHE A 161 -8.01 -19.18 -6.84
CA PHE A 161 -7.74 -17.76 -7.03
C PHE A 161 -6.24 -17.51 -7.18
N LYS A 162 -5.83 -17.00 -8.34
CA LYS A 162 -4.42 -16.78 -8.70
C LYS A 162 -4.24 -15.46 -9.45
N THR A 163 -3.17 -14.76 -9.13
CA THR A 163 -2.69 -13.55 -9.83
C THR A 163 -1.41 -13.90 -10.61
N GLU A 164 -1.12 -13.19 -11.70
CA GLU A 164 0.15 -13.35 -12.44
C GLU A 164 1.35 -12.70 -11.73
N GLY A 165 1.08 -11.85 -10.74
CA GLY A 165 2.08 -11.18 -9.92
C GLY A 165 1.49 -10.00 -9.17
N GLU A 166 2.18 -9.58 -8.11
CA GLU A 166 1.82 -8.44 -7.27
C GLU A 166 2.95 -7.43 -7.24
N PHE A 167 2.62 -6.18 -7.52
CA PHE A 167 3.61 -5.11 -7.70
C PHE A 167 3.17 -3.86 -6.95
N MET A 168 4.11 -3.21 -6.28
CA MET A 168 3.87 -1.90 -5.70
C MET A 168 4.97 -0.94 -6.06
N VAL A 169 4.60 0.32 -6.33
CA VAL A 169 5.57 1.38 -6.55
C VAL A 169 6.29 1.68 -5.23
N ARG A 170 7.62 1.74 -5.27
CA ARG A 170 8.38 2.33 -4.16
C ARG A 170 8.03 3.80 -4.06
N GLY A 171 7.44 4.17 -2.93
CA GLY A 171 7.25 5.58 -2.61
C GLY A 171 8.50 6.22 -2.05
#